data_AF-A0AAW1Y4C4-F1
#
_entry.id   AF-A0AAW1Y4C4-F1
#
_cell.length_a   1.000
_cell.length_b   1.000
_cell.length_c   1.000
_cell.angle_alpha   90.00
_cell.angle_beta   90.00
_cell.angle_gamma   90.00
#
_symmetry.space_group_name_H-M   'P 1'
#
loop_
_entity.id
_entity.type
_entity.pdbx_description
1 polymer ?
#
loop_
_entity_poly.entity_id
_entity_poly.type
_entity_poly.pdbx_seq_one_letter_code
_entity_poly.pdbx_strand_id
1 'polypeptide(L)'
;MASQSDHKATIIDGKAIAQTIRSEIAVEVRNLSQKYDKVPGLAVVIVGSRKDSQSYVSMKRKACAEVGITSVDVDLPENVSQDDLIAKVHKLNVNPDVHGILVQLPLPRHINEEKVLSEISIEKDVDGFHPLNIGKLAMKGREPLFLPCTPKGCLELLSRSGISITGKKVVVVGRSNIVGLPVALLLLQANATVTVVHSHTLDPESIIRQADIIIAAAGHAMMVKGGWIKPGAAIIDVGTNAIDDSRKKSGYRLVGDVDFQEACQYLSQVQRLCSHSDVQQPRVDVIPPQQEFLQISSDDFINQELLRRDVRNLMPTSTECQSSLMPSDNLPGPAHDLVGVNTDHITGIVIKAKDELLLMATVGYPL
;
A
#
# COMPACT_ATOMS: atom_id res chain seq x y z
N MET A 1 -45.88 9.56 6.26
CA MET A 1 -44.64 10.06 6.88
C MET A 1 -43.48 9.30 6.24
N ALA A 2 -42.80 9.91 5.27
CA ALA A 2 -41.67 9.30 4.59
C ALA A 2 -40.49 9.22 5.59
N SER A 3 -39.89 8.03 5.70
CA SER A 3 -38.74 7.78 6.56
C SER A 3 -37.57 8.70 6.17
N GLN A 4 -37.10 9.50 7.13
CA GLN A 4 -35.82 10.20 7.03
C GLN A 4 -34.72 9.16 6.81
N SER A 5 -34.23 9.01 5.57
CA SER A 5 -33.01 8.25 5.31
C SER A 5 -31.84 9.07 5.85
N ASP A 6 -31.11 8.52 6.83
CA ASP A 6 -29.93 9.14 7.41
C ASP A 6 -28.84 9.29 6.34
N HIS A 7 -28.73 10.49 5.78
CA HIS A 7 -27.76 10.88 4.74
C HIS A 7 -26.36 11.01 5.37
N LYS A 8 -25.65 9.89 5.49
CA LYS A 8 -24.33 9.80 6.12
C LYS A 8 -23.28 9.35 5.11
N ALA A 9 -22.07 9.89 5.23
CA ALA A 9 -20.93 9.49 4.42
C ALA A 9 -20.65 7.98 4.51
N THR A 10 -20.32 7.36 3.37
CA THR A 10 -19.90 5.94 3.30
C THR A 10 -18.43 5.82 3.67
N ILE A 11 -18.14 5.04 4.71
CA ILE A 11 -16.79 4.70 5.19
C ILE A 11 -16.27 3.51 4.37
N ILE A 12 -15.01 3.52 3.95
CA ILE A 12 -14.37 2.33 3.35
C ILE A 12 -13.70 1.53 4.46
N ASP A 13 -14.13 0.27 4.59
CA ASP A 13 -13.64 -0.60 5.65
C ASP A 13 -12.30 -1.21 5.22
N GLY A 14 -11.24 -0.42 5.38
CA GLY A 14 -9.89 -0.88 5.05
C GLY A 14 -9.49 -2.13 5.85
N LYS A 15 -10.09 -2.40 7.02
CA LYS A 15 -9.84 -3.62 7.80
C LYS A 15 -10.49 -4.85 7.15
N ALA A 16 -11.74 -4.73 6.68
CA ALA A 16 -12.40 -5.81 5.96
C ALA A 16 -11.70 -6.11 4.62
N ILE A 17 -11.33 -5.04 3.88
CA ILE A 17 -10.50 -5.15 2.69
C ILE A 17 -9.18 -5.86 3.02
N ALA A 18 -8.53 -5.47 4.12
CA ALA A 18 -7.29 -6.08 4.55
C ALA A 18 -7.37 -7.57 4.81
N GLN A 19 -8.42 -7.99 5.51
CA GLN A 19 -8.67 -9.39 5.83
C GLN A 19 -8.94 -10.21 4.58
N THR A 20 -9.68 -9.65 3.62
CA THR A 20 -9.97 -10.29 2.34
C THR A 20 -8.65 -10.54 1.60
N ILE A 21 -7.79 -9.53 1.52
CA ILE A 21 -6.49 -9.61 0.85
C ILE A 21 -5.59 -10.64 1.53
N ARG A 22 -5.48 -10.64 2.86
CA ARG A 22 -4.73 -11.68 3.59
C ARG A 22 -5.23 -13.10 3.28
N SER A 23 -6.55 -13.25 3.13
CA SER A 23 -7.15 -14.55 2.82
C SER A 23 -6.77 -15.02 1.40
N GLU A 24 -6.76 -14.10 0.44
CA GLU A 24 -6.28 -14.35 -0.94
C GLU A 24 -4.79 -14.75 -0.94
N ILE A 25 -3.94 -13.98 -0.23
CA ILE A 25 -2.50 -14.27 -0.09
C ILE A 25 -2.27 -15.64 0.53
N ALA A 26 -3.01 -16.00 1.59
CA ALA A 26 -2.87 -17.30 2.25
C ALA A 26 -3.22 -18.47 1.32
N VAL A 27 -4.09 -18.27 0.33
CA VAL A 27 -4.33 -19.27 -0.73
C VAL A 27 -3.11 -19.38 -1.64
N GLU A 28 -2.55 -18.25 -2.09
CA GLU A 28 -1.36 -18.24 -2.95
C GLU A 28 -0.13 -18.85 -2.30
N VAL A 29 0.18 -18.48 -1.06
CA VAL A 29 1.32 -19.03 -0.32
C VAL A 29 1.20 -20.54 -0.15
N ARG A 30 -0.01 -21.05 0.10
CA ARG A 30 -0.26 -22.50 0.13
C ARG A 30 -0.01 -23.16 -1.23
N ASN A 31 -0.45 -22.54 -2.32
CA ASN A 31 -0.21 -23.06 -3.67
C ASN A 31 1.29 -23.06 -4.01
N LEU A 32 2.03 -22.02 -3.61
CA LEU A 32 3.48 -21.94 -3.78
C LEU A 32 4.19 -23.04 -2.98
N SER A 33 3.80 -23.22 -1.71
CA SER A 33 4.31 -24.29 -0.85
C SER A 33 4.10 -25.67 -1.47
N GLN A 34 2.89 -25.95 -1.98
CA GLN A 34 2.60 -27.23 -2.63
C GLN A 34 3.40 -27.46 -3.93
N LYS A 35 3.65 -26.40 -4.70
CA LYS A 35 4.33 -26.49 -6.00
C LYS A 35 5.85 -26.54 -5.90
N TYR A 36 6.43 -25.86 -4.91
CA TYR A 36 7.88 -25.64 -4.81
C TYR A 36 8.51 -26.19 -3.52
N ASP A 37 7.71 -26.76 -2.62
CA ASP A 37 8.13 -27.18 -1.27
C ASP A 37 8.84 -26.06 -0.48
N LYS A 38 8.41 -24.82 -0.73
CA LYS A 38 8.98 -23.60 -0.16
C LYS A 38 7.91 -22.53 0.04
N VAL A 39 8.09 -21.72 1.07
CA VAL A 39 7.27 -20.54 1.35
C VAL A 39 8.11 -19.28 1.20
N PRO A 40 7.48 -18.13 0.87
CA PRO A 40 8.18 -16.85 0.87
C PRO A 40 8.69 -16.49 2.27
N GLY A 41 9.74 -15.67 2.30
CA GLY A 41 10.39 -15.23 3.51
C GLY A 41 10.55 -13.71 3.55
N LEU A 42 10.13 -13.10 4.65
CA LEU A 42 10.24 -11.67 4.90
C LEU A 42 11.18 -11.41 6.08
N ALA A 43 12.24 -10.64 5.85
CA ALA A 43 13.03 -10.10 6.94
C ALA A 43 12.48 -8.75 7.42
N VAL A 44 12.29 -8.63 8.74
CA VAL A 44 11.83 -7.39 9.38
C VAL A 44 12.91 -6.90 10.34
N VAL A 45 13.55 -5.78 9.99
CA VAL A 45 14.63 -5.15 10.75
C VAL A 45 14.07 -3.98 11.56
N ILE A 46 14.31 -3.96 12.87
CA ILE A 46 13.96 -2.84 13.75
C ILE A 46 15.16 -2.44 14.58
N VAL A 47 15.34 -1.13 14.76
CA VAL A 47 16.40 -0.55 15.59
C VAL A 47 15.78 0.21 16.75
N GLY A 48 16.15 -0.19 17.97
CA GLY A 48 15.65 0.41 19.20
C GLY A 48 14.30 -0.16 19.67
N SER A 49 13.67 0.57 20.59
CA SER A 49 12.51 0.07 21.36
C SER A 49 11.30 1.03 21.34
N ARG A 50 11.24 1.88 20.31
CA ARG A 50 10.13 2.79 20.08
C ARG A 50 8.78 2.04 20.06
N LYS A 51 7.84 2.44 20.93
CA LYS A 51 6.57 1.72 21.13
C LYS A 51 5.68 1.67 19.89
N ASP A 52 5.67 2.75 19.10
CA ASP A 52 4.98 2.82 17.83
C ASP A 52 5.58 1.83 16.83
N SER A 53 6.89 1.88 16.61
CA SER A 53 7.62 0.94 15.73
C SER A 53 7.42 -0.53 16.13
N GLN A 54 7.47 -0.84 17.43
CA GLN A 54 7.26 -2.19 17.96
C GLN A 54 5.83 -2.71 17.71
N SER A 55 4.83 -1.82 17.81
CA SER A 55 3.44 -2.19 17.51
C SER A 55 3.29 -2.55 16.03
N TYR A 56 3.86 -1.74 15.13
CA TYR A 56 3.83 -2.02 13.68
C TYR A 56 4.54 -3.32 13.32
N VAL A 57 5.75 -3.53 13.84
CA VAL A 57 6.52 -4.76 13.58
C VAL A 57 5.80 -6.01 14.11
N SER A 58 5.22 -5.95 15.31
CA SER A 58 4.42 -7.05 15.85
C SER A 58 3.26 -7.41 14.94
N MET A 59 2.56 -6.39 14.41
CA MET A 59 1.47 -6.60 13.48
C MET A 59 1.94 -7.21 12.15
N LYS A 60 3.09 -6.79 11.60
CA LYS A 60 3.68 -7.37 10.39
C LYS A 60 4.05 -8.85 10.58
N ARG A 61 4.68 -9.18 11.71
CA ARG A 61 5.01 -10.56 12.10
C ARG A 61 3.76 -11.42 12.18
N LYS A 62 2.72 -10.91 12.84
CA LYS A 62 1.41 -11.59 12.96
C LYS A 62 0.80 -11.85 11.58
N ALA A 63 0.80 -10.85 10.71
CA ALA A 63 0.24 -10.99 9.37
C ALA A 63 1.02 -12.01 8.52
N CYS A 64 2.35 -12.06 8.62
CA CYS A 64 3.16 -13.10 7.97
C CYS A 64 2.76 -14.50 8.44
N ALA A 65 2.64 -14.69 9.76
CA ALA A 65 2.21 -15.95 10.35
C ALA A 65 0.80 -16.35 9.92
N GLU A 66 -0.14 -15.39 9.84
CA GLU A 66 -1.52 -15.62 9.39
C GLU A 66 -1.59 -16.13 7.95
N VAL A 67 -0.69 -15.67 7.06
CA VAL A 67 -0.70 -16.08 5.64
C VAL A 67 0.28 -17.19 5.29
N GLY A 68 1.09 -17.65 6.25
CA GLY A 68 2.08 -18.72 6.05
C GLY A 68 3.42 -18.26 5.45
N ILE A 69 3.76 -16.98 5.54
CA ILE A 69 5.07 -16.44 5.15
C ILE A 69 6.04 -16.60 6.33
N THR A 70 7.25 -17.07 6.05
CA THR A 70 8.32 -17.16 7.06
C THR A 70 8.82 -15.77 7.41
N SER A 71 8.81 -15.41 8.69
CA SER A 71 9.34 -14.13 9.16
C SER A 71 10.75 -14.30 9.74
N VAL A 72 11.70 -13.47 9.30
CA VAL A 72 13.07 -13.39 9.83
C VAL A 72 13.22 -12.07 10.59
N ASP A 73 13.17 -12.17 11.92
CA ASP A 73 13.15 -11.01 12.78
C ASP A 73 14.57 -10.57 13.17
N VAL A 74 14.87 -9.28 12.97
CA VAL A 74 16.17 -8.68 13.31
C VAL A 74 15.94 -7.48 14.22
N ASP A 75 16.00 -7.72 15.52
CA ASP A 75 15.91 -6.68 16.55
C ASP A 75 17.32 -6.20 16.92
N LEU A 76 17.62 -4.91 16.69
CA LEU A 76 18.90 -4.29 16.98
C LEU A 76 18.75 -3.22 18.08
N PRO A 77 19.77 -3.03 18.94
CA PRO A 77 19.70 -2.02 19.99
C PRO A 77 19.75 -0.60 19.40
N GLU A 78 19.21 0.38 20.12
CA GLU A 78 19.15 1.77 19.65
C GLU A 78 20.53 2.35 19.38
N ASN A 79 21.57 1.92 20.09
CA ASN A 79 22.95 2.38 19.91
C ASN A 79 23.75 1.60 18.86
N VAL A 80 23.10 0.75 18.04
CA VAL A 80 23.79 0.04 16.95
C VAL A 80 24.47 1.04 16.01
N SER A 81 25.65 0.69 15.51
CA SER A 81 26.34 1.51 14.53
C SER A 81 25.65 1.40 13.15
N GLN A 82 25.82 2.42 12.31
CA GLN A 82 25.32 2.37 10.94
C GLN A 82 25.95 1.21 10.15
N ASP A 83 27.25 0.98 10.33
CA ASP A 83 27.99 -0.08 9.61
C ASP A 83 27.51 -1.48 10.03
N ASP A 84 27.19 -1.69 11.31
CA ASP A 84 26.63 -2.96 11.79
C ASP A 84 25.24 -3.22 11.23
N LEU A 85 24.40 -2.17 11.13
CA LEU A 85 23.07 -2.27 10.52
C LEU A 85 23.18 -2.60 9.02
N ILE A 86 24.07 -1.93 8.29
CA ILE A 86 24.33 -2.22 6.86
C ILE A 86 24.85 -3.65 6.70
N ALA A 87 25.77 -4.10 7.55
CA ALA A 87 26.27 -5.48 7.52
C ALA A 87 25.16 -6.51 7.77
N LYS A 88 24.13 -6.18 8.58
CA LYS A 88 22.94 -7.01 8.74
C LYS A 88 22.08 -7.04 7.47
N VAL A 89 21.84 -5.88 6.85
CA VAL A 89 21.13 -5.78 5.56
C VAL A 89 21.83 -6.61 4.48
N HIS A 90 23.15 -6.51 4.36
CA HIS A 90 23.94 -7.31 3.40
C HIS A 90 23.81 -8.82 3.63
N LYS A 91 23.80 -9.27 4.89
CA LYS A 91 23.55 -10.69 5.21
C LYS A 91 22.15 -11.14 4.76
N LEU A 92 21.14 -10.29 4.88
CA LEU A 92 19.79 -10.58 4.41
C LEU A 92 19.69 -10.57 2.88
N ASN A 93 20.42 -9.67 2.20
CA ASN A 93 20.49 -9.63 0.74
C ASN A 93 21.00 -10.94 0.14
N VAL A 94 22.01 -11.56 0.75
CA VAL A 94 22.56 -12.83 0.25
C VAL A 94 21.85 -14.08 0.78
N ASN A 95 20.94 -13.93 1.75
CA ASN A 95 20.21 -15.06 2.30
C ASN A 95 19.14 -15.56 1.30
N PRO A 96 19.22 -16.81 0.79
CA PRO A 96 18.25 -17.33 -0.17
C PRO A 96 16.85 -17.57 0.43
N ASP A 97 16.72 -17.71 1.74
CA ASP A 97 15.42 -17.91 2.39
C ASP A 97 14.68 -16.57 2.63
N VAL A 98 15.37 -15.44 2.43
CA VAL A 98 14.82 -14.09 2.51
C VAL A 98 14.51 -13.59 1.11
N HIS A 99 13.25 -13.29 0.84
CA HIS A 99 12.75 -12.84 -0.46
C HIS A 99 12.39 -11.34 -0.41
N GLY A 100 12.09 -10.82 0.77
CA GLY A 100 11.86 -9.40 1.02
C GLY A 100 12.55 -8.91 2.29
N ILE A 101 12.97 -7.65 2.30
CA ILE A 101 13.60 -6.98 3.43
C ILE A 101 12.85 -5.68 3.70
N LEU A 102 12.41 -5.53 4.94
CA LEU A 102 11.79 -4.33 5.46
C LEU A 102 12.65 -3.77 6.59
N VAL A 103 13.03 -2.49 6.50
CA VAL A 103 13.71 -1.77 7.58
C VAL A 103 12.70 -0.80 8.19
N GLN A 104 12.29 -1.07 9.43
CA GLN A 104 11.28 -0.27 10.12
C GLN A 104 11.81 1.14 10.40
N LEU A 105 11.11 2.12 9.84
CA LEU A 105 11.36 3.54 10.06
C LEU A 105 10.52 4.10 11.23
N PRO A 106 10.92 5.26 11.79
CA PRO A 106 12.21 5.94 11.54
C PRO A 106 13.36 5.28 12.30
N LEU A 107 14.58 5.41 11.77
CA LEU A 107 15.80 4.96 12.43
C LEU A 107 16.26 5.98 13.50
N PRO A 108 17.11 5.58 14.44
CA PRO A 108 17.77 6.51 15.35
C PRO A 108 18.51 7.64 14.62
N ARG A 109 18.52 8.84 15.21
CA ARG A 109 19.03 10.06 14.58
C ARG A 109 20.50 10.01 14.12
N HIS A 110 21.31 9.13 14.71
CA HIS A 110 22.72 8.97 14.33
C HIS A 110 22.92 8.08 13.09
N ILE A 111 21.85 7.47 12.57
CA ILE A 111 21.88 6.61 11.38
C ILE A 111 21.26 7.36 10.21
N ASN A 112 21.93 7.33 9.06
CA ASN A 112 21.37 7.86 7.83
C ASN A 112 20.45 6.80 7.17
N GLU A 113 19.14 7.05 7.20
CA GLU A 113 18.10 6.18 6.63
C GLU A 113 18.33 5.92 5.13
N GLU A 114 18.60 6.95 4.34
CA GLU A 114 18.80 6.84 2.90
C GLU A 114 19.97 5.92 2.55
N LYS A 115 21.07 6.02 3.32
CA LYS A 115 22.21 5.11 3.15
C LYS A 115 21.80 3.66 3.42
N VAL A 116 21.10 3.39 4.52
CA VAL A 116 20.68 2.02 4.86
C VAL A 116 19.70 1.46 3.81
N LEU A 117 18.71 2.25 3.41
CA LEU A 117 17.70 1.81 2.44
C LEU A 117 18.29 1.55 1.05
N SER A 118 19.31 2.32 0.65
CA SER A 118 20.01 2.13 -0.64
C SER A 118 20.87 0.86 -0.68
N GLU A 119 21.17 0.26 0.47
CA GLU A 119 21.92 -1.00 0.57
C GLU A 119 21.01 -2.23 0.48
N ILE A 120 19.68 -2.06 0.49
CA ILE A 120 18.73 -3.15 0.26
C ILE A 120 18.77 -3.50 -1.23
N SER A 121 18.94 -4.79 -1.56
CA SER A 121 18.86 -5.24 -2.95
C SER A 121 17.52 -4.83 -3.55
N ILE A 122 17.55 -4.26 -4.76
CA ILE A 122 16.32 -3.87 -5.48
C ILE A 122 15.35 -5.05 -5.66
N GLU A 123 15.85 -6.29 -5.70
CA GLU A 123 15.06 -7.52 -5.81
C GLU A 123 14.40 -7.97 -4.49
N LYS A 124 14.74 -7.31 -3.37
CA LYS A 124 14.19 -7.58 -2.04
C LYS A 124 13.62 -6.34 -1.35
N ASP A 125 13.55 -5.20 -2.04
CA ASP A 125 13.05 -3.93 -1.51
C ASP A 125 11.53 -3.87 -1.48
N VAL A 126 10.90 -4.65 -0.59
CA VAL A 126 9.44 -4.79 -0.53
C VAL A 126 8.69 -3.53 -0.09
N ASP A 127 9.41 -2.56 0.45
CA ASP A 127 8.90 -1.23 0.75
C ASP A 127 8.96 -0.29 -0.47
N GLY A 128 9.69 -0.66 -1.53
CA GLY A 128 9.78 0.12 -2.77
C GLY A 128 10.49 1.47 -2.62
N PHE A 129 11.35 1.63 -1.62
CA PHE A 129 12.01 2.90 -1.32
C PHE A 129 13.35 3.08 -2.04
N HIS A 130 13.87 2.04 -2.68
CA HIS A 130 15.08 2.14 -3.48
C HIS A 130 14.87 3.17 -4.60
N PRO A 131 15.79 4.14 -4.80
CA PRO A 131 15.67 5.16 -5.84
C PRO A 131 15.37 4.62 -7.25
N LEU A 132 15.82 3.40 -7.57
CA LEU A 132 15.53 2.76 -8.85
C LEU A 132 14.05 2.35 -8.99
N ASN A 133 13.38 1.92 -7.92
CA ASN A 133 11.94 1.64 -7.94
C ASN A 133 11.14 2.94 -8.17
N ILE A 134 11.46 3.99 -7.44
CA ILE A 134 10.81 5.30 -7.63
C ILE A 134 11.10 5.89 -9.02
N GLY A 135 12.35 5.76 -9.51
CA GLY A 135 12.73 6.20 -10.85
C GLY A 135 11.97 5.46 -11.95
N LYS A 136 11.85 4.13 -11.84
CA LYS A 136 11.05 3.32 -12.77
C LYS A 136 9.57 3.72 -12.74
N LEU A 137 9.00 3.92 -11.54
CA LEU A 137 7.62 4.39 -11.37
C LEU A 137 7.38 5.74 -12.06
N ALA A 138 8.35 6.65 -12.03
CA ALA A 138 8.24 7.97 -12.66
C ALA A 138 8.41 7.96 -14.19
N MET A 139 8.92 6.86 -14.78
CA MET A 139 9.25 6.76 -16.19
C MET A 139 8.18 5.99 -16.96
N LYS A 140 7.60 6.60 -18.00
CA LYS A 140 6.64 5.91 -18.87
C LYS A 140 7.29 4.69 -19.54
N GLY A 141 6.58 3.56 -19.53
CA GLY A 141 7.04 2.30 -20.14
C GLY A 141 8.09 1.55 -19.32
N ARG A 142 8.23 1.88 -18.03
CA ARG A 142 9.08 1.16 -17.08
C ARG A 142 8.20 0.69 -15.91
N GLU A 143 8.43 -0.54 -15.48
CA GLU A 143 7.75 -1.11 -14.32
C GLU A 143 8.75 -1.24 -13.16
N PRO A 144 8.44 -0.68 -11.98
CA PRO A 144 9.21 -0.92 -10.77
C PRO A 144 9.12 -2.39 -10.34
N LEU A 145 10.12 -2.88 -9.61
CA LEU A 145 10.04 -4.22 -9.04
C LEU A 145 9.07 -4.23 -7.86
N PHE A 146 9.16 -3.19 -7.03
CA PHE A 146 8.27 -3.00 -5.89
C PHE A 146 7.69 -1.60 -5.91
N LEU A 147 6.44 -1.50 -5.47
CA LEU A 147 5.76 -0.23 -5.27
C LEU A 147 5.83 0.15 -3.80
N PRO A 148 5.84 1.45 -3.45
CA PRO A 148 5.63 1.86 -2.07
C PRO A 148 4.31 1.33 -1.52
N CYS A 149 4.40 0.68 -0.36
CA CYS A 149 3.31 -0.11 0.20
C CYS A 149 2.06 0.73 0.51
N THR A 150 2.23 1.86 1.19
CA THR A 150 1.14 2.78 1.52
C THR A 150 0.50 3.40 0.27
N PRO A 151 1.25 3.96 -0.69
CA PRO A 151 0.71 4.41 -1.97
C PRO A 151 -0.10 3.37 -2.74
N LYS A 152 0.41 2.14 -2.87
CA LYS A 152 -0.34 1.05 -3.52
C LYS A 152 -1.62 0.72 -2.76
N GLY A 153 -1.55 0.73 -1.44
CA GLY A 153 -2.69 0.56 -0.57
C GLY A 153 -3.80 1.58 -0.78
N CYS A 154 -3.46 2.86 -0.98
CA CYS A 154 -4.43 3.89 -1.34
C CYS A 154 -5.20 3.54 -2.61
N LEU A 155 -4.51 3.07 -3.66
CA LEU A 155 -5.14 2.67 -4.91
C LEU A 155 -6.04 1.44 -4.73
N GLU A 156 -5.61 0.46 -3.94
CA GLU A 156 -6.41 -0.75 -3.69
C GLU A 156 -7.68 -0.45 -2.91
N LEU A 157 -7.61 0.44 -1.92
CA LEU A 157 -8.78 0.90 -1.17
C LEU A 157 -9.79 1.60 -2.10
N LEU A 158 -9.33 2.46 -3.01
CA LEU A 158 -10.18 3.11 -4.01
C LEU A 158 -10.82 2.06 -4.94
N SER A 159 -10.00 1.14 -5.47
CA SER A 159 -10.42 0.09 -6.40
C SER A 159 -11.49 -0.83 -5.80
N ARG A 160 -11.21 -1.46 -4.66
CA ARG A 160 -12.15 -2.37 -3.98
C ARG A 160 -13.40 -1.67 -3.45
N SER A 161 -13.36 -0.34 -3.30
CA SER A 161 -14.52 0.48 -2.96
C SER A 161 -15.35 0.92 -4.18
N GLY A 162 -14.96 0.50 -5.38
CA GLY A 162 -15.63 0.85 -6.64
C GLY A 162 -15.45 2.31 -7.03
N ILE A 163 -14.36 2.96 -6.59
CA ILE A 163 -14.07 4.36 -6.89
C ILE A 163 -13.12 4.40 -8.09
N SER A 164 -13.64 4.82 -9.25
CA SER A 164 -12.84 4.97 -10.47
C SER A 164 -11.89 6.17 -10.36
N ILE A 165 -10.61 5.95 -10.66
CA ILE A 165 -9.54 6.96 -10.65
C ILE A 165 -9.42 7.64 -12.02
N THR A 166 -9.69 6.92 -13.10
CA THR A 166 -9.48 7.39 -14.48
C THR A 166 -10.26 8.68 -14.77
N GLY A 167 -9.56 9.70 -15.25
CA GLY A 167 -10.11 11.00 -15.60
C GLY A 167 -10.51 11.89 -14.42
N LYS A 168 -10.34 11.44 -13.17
CA LYS A 168 -10.70 12.21 -11.97
C LYS A 168 -9.64 13.27 -11.64
N LYS A 169 -10.08 14.37 -11.03
CA LYS A 169 -9.19 15.34 -10.39
C LYS A 169 -8.79 14.79 -9.01
N VAL A 170 -7.52 14.57 -8.79
CA VAL A 170 -7.00 14.04 -7.52
C VAL A 170 -6.07 15.05 -6.89
N VAL A 171 -6.28 15.33 -5.61
CA VAL A 171 -5.37 16.16 -4.81
C VAL A 171 -4.64 15.29 -3.81
N VAL A 172 -3.31 15.29 -3.87
CA VAL A 172 -2.45 14.67 -2.87
C VAL A 172 -1.92 15.77 -1.95
N VAL A 173 -2.25 15.68 -0.67
CA VAL A 173 -1.83 16.64 0.36
C VAL A 173 -0.61 16.07 1.07
N GLY A 174 0.58 16.56 0.70
CA GLY A 174 1.86 16.03 1.15
C GLY A 174 2.72 15.54 -0.01
N ARG A 175 4.05 15.66 0.14
CA ARG A 175 5.04 15.32 -0.89
C ARG A 175 6.24 14.56 -0.32
N SER A 176 6.02 13.76 0.72
CA SER A 176 7.08 12.92 1.28
C SER A 176 7.57 11.90 0.25
N ASN A 177 8.82 11.47 0.38
CA ASN A 177 9.42 10.44 -0.49
C ASN A 177 8.75 9.07 -0.34
N ILE A 178 8.06 8.85 0.79
CA ILE A 178 7.54 7.55 1.21
C ILE A 178 6.07 7.37 0.80
N VAL A 179 5.28 8.45 0.82
CA VAL A 179 3.83 8.40 0.55
C VAL A 179 3.42 9.41 -0.51
N GLY A 180 3.61 10.71 -0.25
CA GLY A 180 2.99 11.77 -1.05
C GLY A 180 3.46 11.79 -2.51
N LEU A 181 4.77 11.71 -2.75
CA LEU A 181 5.30 11.70 -4.11
C LEU A 181 4.96 10.39 -4.85
N PRO A 182 5.18 9.17 -4.28
CA PRO A 182 4.88 7.95 -5.03
C PRO A 182 3.38 7.73 -5.29
N VAL A 183 2.48 8.12 -4.37
CA VAL A 183 1.03 8.00 -4.63
C VAL A 183 0.60 8.94 -5.76
N ALA A 184 1.18 10.14 -5.86
CA ALA A 184 0.92 11.04 -6.97
C ALA A 184 1.33 10.42 -8.32
N LEU A 185 2.48 9.73 -8.37
CA LEU A 185 2.94 9.03 -9.59
C LEU A 185 2.02 7.87 -9.97
N LEU A 186 1.61 7.04 -8.99
CA LEU A 186 0.67 5.94 -9.22
C LEU A 186 -0.68 6.42 -9.72
N LEU A 187 -1.20 7.52 -9.17
CA LEU A 187 -2.45 8.14 -9.62
C LEU A 187 -2.35 8.70 -11.04
N LEU A 188 -1.19 9.28 -11.41
CA LEU A 188 -0.93 9.71 -12.79
C LEU A 188 -0.93 8.51 -13.75
N GLN A 189 -0.27 7.40 -13.39
CA GLN A 189 -0.30 6.16 -14.18
C GLN A 189 -1.72 5.59 -14.31
N ALA A 190 -2.56 5.74 -13.27
CA ALA A 190 -3.98 5.37 -13.29
C ALA A 190 -4.89 6.36 -14.05
N ASN A 191 -4.31 7.25 -14.87
CA ASN A 191 -4.98 8.24 -15.71
C ASN A 191 -5.75 9.32 -14.95
N ALA A 192 -5.36 9.64 -13.72
CA ALA A 192 -5.91 10.76 -12.98
C ALA A 192 -5.22 12.09 -13.35
N THR A 193 -5.93 13.22 -13.20
CA THR A 193 -5.32 14.56 -13.22
C THR A 193 -4.91 14.91 -11.79
N VAL A 194 -3.61 14.87 -11.50
CA VAL A 194 -3.08 14.98 -10.13
C VAL A 194 -2.55 16.37 -9.83
N THR A 195 -2.92 16.94 -8.68
CA THR A 195 -2.33 18.15 -8.09
C THR A 195 -1.74 17.81 -6.73
N VAL A 196 -0.49 18.22 -6.47
CA VAL A 196 0.17 18.01 -5.18
C VAL A 196 0.17 19.31 -4.38
N VAL A 197 -0.42 19.27 -3.19
CA VAL A 197 -0.45 20.37 -2.22
C VAL A 197 0.62 20.12 -1.15
N HIS A 198 1.33 21.17 -0.74
CA HIS A 198 2.37 21.10 0.29
C HIS A 198 2.44 22.38 1.11
N SER A 199 3.35 22.44 2.08
CA SER A 199 3.49 23.55 3.05
C SER A 199 3.78 24.94 2.46
N HIS A 200 4.03 25.04 1.16
CA HIS A 200 4.31 26.29 0.45
C HIS A 200 3.23 26.61 -0.60
N THR A 201 2.20 25.76 -0.70
CA THR A 201 1.07 26.00 -1.59
C THR A 201 0.23 27.14 -1.01
N LEU A 202 -0.02 28.17 -1.82
CA LEU A 202 -0.94 29.24 -1.48
C LEU A 202 -2.38 28.76 -1.66
N ASP A 203 -3.26 29.11 -0.73
CA ASP A 203 -4.68 28.76 -0.74
C ASP A 203 -4.95 27.25 -1.02
N PRO A 204 -4.41 26.35 -0.18
CA PRO A 204 -4.60 24.91 -0.36
C PRO A 204 -6.07 24.49 -0.31
N GLU A 205 -6.90 25.26 0.40
CA GLU A 205 -8.33 24.98 0.59
C GLU A 205 -9.10 25.01 -0.73
N SER A 206 -8.86 26.03 -1.57
CA SER A 206 -9.55 26.16 -2.85
C SER A 206 -9.14 25.09 -3.86
N ILE A 207 -7.90 24.59 -3.77
CA ILE A 207 -7.38 23.49 -4.59
C ILE A 207 -8.05 22.17 -4.15
N ILE A 208 -8.05 21.87 -2.86
CA ILE A 208 -8.64 20.64 -2.31
C ILE A 208 -10.17 20.59 -2.62
N ARG A 209 -10.86 21.73 -2.61
CA ARG A 209 -12.29 21.83 -2.91
C ARG A 209 -12.67 21.49 -4.36
N GLN A 210 -11.70 21.37 -5.26
CA GLN A 210 -11.92 20.97 -6.65
C GLN A 210 -11.74 19.47 -6.90
N ALA A 211 -11.21 18.74 -5.92
CA ALA A 211 -10.81 17.35 -6.06
C ALA A 211 -12.02 16.39 -6.02
N ASP A 212 -12.03 15.39 -6.89
CA ASP A 212 -12.92 14.24 -6.79
C ASP A 212 -12.37 13.19 -5.82
N ILE A 213 -11.05 13.12 -5.67
CA ILE A 213 -10.34 12.22 -4.74
C ILE A 213 -9.28 13.04 -3.98
N ILE A 214 -9.21 12.86 -2.66
CA ILE A 214 -8.20 13.50 -1.80
C ILE A 214 -7.37 12.39 -1.13
N ILE A 215 -6.05 12.44 -1.28
CA ILE A 215 -5.12 11.62 -0.49
C ILE A 215 -4.44 12.54 0.53
N ALA A 216 -4.76 12.40 1.82
CA ALA A 216 -4.18 13.22 2.88
C ALA A 216 -2.99 12.49 3.53
N ALA A 217 -1.78 12.99 3.30
CA ALA A 217 -0.51 12.40 3.73
C ALA A 217 0.51 13.48 4.14
N ALA A 218 0.03 14.51 4.84
CA ALA A 218 0.80 15.66 5.31
C ALA A 218 1.47 15.40 6.65
N GLY A 219 0.96 14.46 7.46
CA GLY A 219 1.43 14.22 8.82
C GLY A 219 1.14 15.41 9.76
N HIS A 220 -0.04 16.01 9.60
CA HIS A 220 -0.51 17.15 10.38
C HIS A 220 -1.95 16.91 10.84
N ALA A 221 -2.11 16.67 12.13
CA ALA A 221 -3.37 16.30 12.75
C ALA A 221 -4.54 17.22 12.36
N MET A 222 -5.58 16.63 11.76
CA MET A 222 -6.86 17.29 11.48
C MET A 222 -6.73 18.61 10.68
N MET A 223 -5.71 18.74 9.83
CA MET A 223 -5.47 19.92 9.00
C MET A 223 -6.56 20.11 7.94
N VAL A 224 -6.98 19.03 7.27
CA VAL A 224 -8.00 19.10 6.21
C VAL A 224 -9.38 19.18 6.86
N LYS A 225 -10.03 20.33 6.71
CA LYS A 225 -11.33 20.65 7.31
C LYS A 225 -12.50 20.27 6.41
N GLY A 226 -13.67 20.14 7.02
CA GLY A 226 -14.92 19.77 6.33
C GLY A 226 -15.21 20.65 5.11
N GLY A 227 -15.13 21.98 5.29
CA GLY A 227 -15.38 22.97 4.23
C GLY A 227 -14.35 22.99 3.08
N TRP A 228 -13.29 22.20 3.17
CA TRP A 228 -12.31 22.05 2.09
C TRP A 228 -12.70 20.93 1.11
N ILE A 229 -13.62 20.06 1.50
CA ILE A 229 -13.94 18.83 0.77
C ILE A 229 -15.04 19.11 -0.26
N LYS A 230 -14.82 18.72 -1.51
CA LYS A 230 -15.87 18.73 -2.54
C LYS A 230 -17.00 17.75 -2.16
N PRO A 231 -18.27 18.16 -2.22
CA PRO A 231 -19.39 17.22 -2.08
C PRO A 231 -19.30 16.09 -3.12
N GLY A 232 -19.41 14.84 -2.67
CA GLY A 232 -19.25 13.67 -3.54
C GLY A 232 -17.82 13.11 -3.60
N ALA A 233 -16.80 13.83 -3.08
CA ALA A 233 -15.42 13.37 -3.14
C ALA A 233 -15.17 12.12 -2.30
N ALA A 234 -14.18 11.33 -2.73
CA ALA A 234 -13.55 10.27 -1.96
C ALA A 234 -12.32 10.80 -1.21
N ILE A 235 -12.05 10.29 -0.02
CA ILE A 235 -10.91 10.70 0.80
C ILE A 235 -10.21 9.47 1.33
N ILE A 236 -8.88 9.45 1.23
CA ILE A 236 -7.98 8.46 1.83
C ILE A 236 -7.09 9.21 2.80
N ASP A 237 -7.33 9.04 4.10
CA ASP A 237 -6.54 9.67 5.16
C ASP A 237 -5.41 8.73 5.60
N VAL A 238 -4.18 9.10 5.24
CA VAL A 238 -2.95 8.35 5.56
C VAL A 238 -2.31 8.89 6.84
N GLY A 239 -2.72 10.07 7.31
CA GLY A 239 -2.17 10.71 8.49
C GLY A 239 -2.23 9.83 9.72
N THR A 240 -1.15 9.80 10.49
CA THR A 240 -1.10 9.10 11.78
C THR A 240 -0.42 9.98 12.80
N ASN A 241 -1.23 10.76 13.51
CA ASN A 241 -0.76 11.79 14.44
C ASN A 241 -1.19 11.44 15.86
N ALA A 242 -0.24 11.42 16.79
CA ALA A 242 -0.54 11.26 18.20
C ALA A 242 -0.94 12.61 18.81
N ILE A 243 -2.08 12.65 19.49
CA ILE A 243 -2.53 13.81 20.27
C ILE A 243 -2.90 13.37 21.68
N ASP A 244 -2.57 14.19 22.67
CA ASP A 244 -2.83 13.88 24.07
C ASP A 244 -4.33 13.66 24.33
N ASP A 245 -4.64 12.60 25.05
CA ASP A 245 -5.99 12.26 25.48
C ASP A 245 -5.91 11.49 26.80
N SER A 246 -6.11 12.22 27.90
CA SER A 246 -6.07 11.69 29.27
C SER A 246 -7.14 10.62 29.54
N ARG A 247 -8.15 10.48 28.66
CA ARG A 247 -9.18 9.42 28.78
C ARG A 247 -8.70 8.08 28.22
N LYS A 248 -7.61 8.05 27.45
CA LYS A 248 -7.02 6.81 26.92
C LYS A 248 -5.99 6.27 27.89
N LYS A 249 -5.94 4.94 28.05
CA LYS A 249 -4.92 4.25 28.86
C LYS A 249 -3.49 4.58 28.41
N SER A 250 -3.30 4.84 27.11
CA SER A 250 -2.04 5.25 26.50
C SER A 250 -1.62 6.69 26.79
N GLY A 251 -2.53 7.53 27.32
CA GLY A 251 -2.32 8.98 27.48
C GLY A 251 -2.50 9.80 26.19
N TYR A 252 -2.67 9.13 25.04
CA TYR A 252 -2.85 9.75 23.73
C TYR A 252 -3.84 8.96 22.87
N ARG A 253 -4.42 9.61 21.86
CA ARG A 253 -5.17 8.99 20.75
C ARG A 253 -4.50 9.30 19.43
N LEU A 254 -4.67 8.41 18.46
CA LEU A 254 -4.24 8.66 17.08
C LEU A 254 -5.36 9.32 16.29
N VAL A 255 -5.00 10.30 15.47
CA VAL A 255 -5.89 10.98 14.51
C VAL A 255 -5.20 11.12 13.16
N GLY A 256 -6.01 11.18 12.11
CA GLY A 256 -5.53 11.42 10.76
C GLY A 256 -5.26 12.90 10.47
N ASP A 257 -4.95 13.17 9.21
CA ASP A 257 -4.74 14.52 8.70
C ASP A 257 -6.08 15.22 8.39
N VAL A 258 -7.17 14.46 8.32
CA VAL A 258 -8.53 14.96 8.07
C VAL A 258 -9.29 15.09 9.38
N ASP A 259 -10.00 16.21 9.57
CA ASP A 259 -10.96 16.35 10.65
C ASP A 259 -12.21 15.51 10.33
N PHE A 260 -12.16 14.22 10.68
CA PHE A 260 -13.19 13.25 10.32
C PHE A 260 -14.61 13.68 10.71
N GLN A 261 -14.73 14.23 11.92
CA GLN A 261 -16.04 14.59 12.46
C GLN A 261 -16.62 15.75 11.66
N GLU A 262 -15.82 16.79 11.40
CA GLU A 262 -16.24 17.92 10.60
C GLU A 262 -16.52 17.50 9.14
N ALA A 263 -15.68 16.65 8.54
CA ALA A 263 -15.88 16.13 7.19
C ALA A 263 -17.23 15.39 7.06
N CYS A 264 -17.53 14.50 8.00
CA CYS A 264 -18.82 13.79 8.03
C CYS A 264 -20.00 14.76 8.20
N GLN A 265 -19.88 15.74 9.11
CA GLN A 265 -20.94 16.72 9.37
C GLN A 265 -21.19 17.61 8.16
N TYR A 266 -20.14 18.17 7.56
CA TYR A 266 -20.21 19.03 6.38
C TYR A 266 -20.89 18.31 5.21
N LEU A 267 -20.47 17.08 4.93
CA LEU A 267 -21.03 16.32 3.81
C LEU A 267 -22.47 15.91 4.05
N SER A 268 -22.84 15.62 5.30
CA SER A 268 -24.24 15.40 5.69
C SER A 268 -25.09 16.68 5.52
N GLN A 269 -24.54 17.86 5.83
CA GLN A 269 -25.24 19.14 5.68
C GLN A 269 -25.43 19.52 4.21
N VAL A 270 -24.38 19.43 3.38
CA VAL A 270 -24.47 19.74 1.95
C VAL A 270 -25.46 18.79 1.25
N GLN A 271 -25.46 17.51 1.59
CA GLN A 271 -26.41 16.56 1.03
C GLN A 271 -27.88 16.88 1.38
N ARG A 272 -28.15 17.43 2.57
CA ARG A 272 -29.50 17.90 2.95
C ARG A 272 -29.93 19.15 2.18
N LEU A 273 -28.99 20.01 1.79
CA LEU A 273 -29.25 21.25 1.05
C LEU A 273 -29.43 20.99 -0.46
N CYS A 274 -28.76 19.97 -1.00
CA CYS A 274 -28.78 19.62 -2.43
C CYS A 274 -29.85 18.58 -2.80
N SER A 275 -30.97 18.48 -2.08
CA SER A 275 -32.03 17.47 -2.31
C SER A 275 -32.84 17.62 -3.62
N HIS A 276 -32.25 18.23 -4.66
CA HIS A 276 -32.71 18.15 -6.04
C HIS A 276 -31.74 17.23 -6.80
N SER A 277 -32.32 16.19 -7.39
CA SER A 277 -31.74 15.11 -8.21
C SER A 277 -30.46 15.48 -8.97
N ASP A 278 -29.42 14.64 -8.79
CA ASP A 278 -28.20 14.46 -9.63
C ASP A 278 -26.85 14.55 -8.89
N VAL A 279 -26.82 14.76 -7.57
CA VAL A 279 -25.56 14.76 -6.80
C VAL A 279 -25.26 13.36 -6.23
N GLN A 280 -24.17 12.74 -6.72
CA GLN A 280 -23.63 11.48 -6.23
C GLN A 280 -23.30 11.58 -4.73
N GLN A 281 -23.66 10.56 -3.93
CA GLN A 281 -23.51 10.62 -2.47
C GLN A 281 -22.03 10.80 -2.06
N PRO A 282 -21.73 11.71 -1.10
CA PRO A 282 -20.38 11.89 -0.58
C PRO A 282 -19.87 10.65 0.16
N ARG A 283 -18.64 10.22 -0.14
CA ARG A 283 -17.98 9.06 0.49
C ARG A 283 -16.74 9.52 1.25
N VAL A 284 -16.86 9.70 2.55
CA VAL A 284 -15.70 9.97 3.42
C VAL A 284 -15.18 8.64 3.87
N ASP A 285 -13.95 8.33 3.48
CA ASP A 285 -13.18 7.46 4.34
C ASP A 285 -12.32 8.25 5.30
N VAL A 286 -12.29 7.74 6.53
CA VAL A 286 -11.16 7.94 7.42
C VAL A 286 -10.68 6.56 7.73
N ILE A 287 -9.65 6.18 6.99
CA ILE A 287 -8.88 4.98 7.24
C ILE A 287 -8.25 5.19 8.63
N PRO A 288 -8.55 4.34 9.62
CA PRO A 288 -7.86 4.44 10.89
C PRO A 288 -6.36 4.16 10.69
N PRO A 289 -5.51 4.78 11.52
CA PRO A 289 -4.11 5.13 11.26
C PRO A 289 -3.09 3.97 11.24
N GLN A 290 -3.43 2.75 10.79
CA GLN A 290 -2.55 1.59 10.96
C GLN A 290 -2.60 0.56 9.82
N GLN A 291 -2.71 0.99 8.57
CA GLN A 291 -2.64 0.08 7.43
C GLN A 291 -1.31 0.26 6.71
N GLU A 292 -0.33 -0.50 7.17
CA GLU A 292 0.87 -0.79 6.38
C GLU A 292 0.57 -2.01 5.52
N PHE A 293 1.03 -1.98 4.29
CA PHE A 293 0.82 -3.04 3.30
C PHE A 293 2.17 -3.74 3.11
N LEU A 294 2.17 -5.00 2.69
CA LEU A 294 3.40 -5.80 2.67
C LEU A 294 3.48 -6.56 1.36
N GLN A 295 4.40 -6.16 0.49
CA GLN A 295 4.50 -6.66 -0.89
C GLN A 295 5.43 -7.85 -0.99
N ILE A 296 4.87 -9.03 -1.17
CA ILE A 296 5.60 -10.20 -1.68
C ILE A 296 4.69 -10.82 -2.72
N SER A 297 4.93 -10.58 -4.01
CA SER A 297 4.10 -11.18 -5.06
C SER A 297 4.47 -12.65 -5.27
N SER A 298 3.49 -13.45 -5.71
CA SER A 298 3.73 -14.83 -6.13
C SER A 298 4.67 -14.87 -7.34
N ASP A 299 4.63 -13.87 -8.23
CA ASP A 299 5.52 -13.74 -9.38
C ASP A 299 6.98 -13.47 -8.99
N ASP A 300 7.24 -12.62 -7.98
CA ASP A 300 8.61 -12.36 -7.49
C ASP A 300 9.21 -13.61 -6.86
N PHE A 301 8.41 -14.33 -6.07
CA PHE A 301 8.83 -15.61 -5.50
C PHE A 301 9.10 -16.67 -6.58
N ILE A 302 8.22 -16.79 -7.57
CA ILE A 302 8.38 -17.72 -8.69
C ILE A 302 9.60 -17.37 -9.52
N ASN A 303 9.81 -16.09 -9.85
CA ASN A 303 10.97 -15.64 -10.63
C ASN A 303 12.27 -15.94 -9.88
N GLN A 304 12.36 -15.63 -8.58
CA GLN A 304 13.54 -15.97 -7.79
C GLN A 304 13.79 -17.48 -7.70
N GLU A 305 12.74 -18.30 -7.57
CA GLU A 305 12.90 -19.76 -7.52
C GLU A 305 13.19 -20.39 -8.89
N LEU A 306 12.66 -19.83 -9.98
CA LEU A 306 12.99 -20.22 -11.35
C LEU A 306 14.42 -19.84 -11.72
N LEU A 307 14.87 -18.61 -11.42
CA LEU A 307 16.27 -18.20 -11.57
C LEU A 307 17.21 -19.14 -10.82
N ARG A 308 16.83 -19.63 -9.62
CA ARG A 308 17.62 -20.63 -8.89
C ARG A 308 17.65 -21.98 -9.57
N ARG A 309 16.53 -22.44 -10.14
CA ARG A 309 16.49 -23.69 -10.92
C ARG A 309 17.34 -23.55 -12.17
N ASP A 310 17.27 -22.43 -12.87
CA ASP A 310 18.08 -22.16 -14.04
C ASP A 310 19.56 -22.04 -13.69
N VAL A 311 19.96 -21.39 -12.59
CA VAL A 311 21.36 -21.37 -12.13
C VAL A 311 21.83 -22.76 -11.68
N ARG A 312 20.98 -23.58 -11.06
CA ARG A 312 21.30 -24.99 -10.76
C ARG A 312 21.41 -25.85 -12.01
N ASN A 313 20.63 -25.56 -13.05
CA ASN A 313 20.64 -26.27 -14.34
C ASN A 313 21.73 -25.74 -15.30
N LEU A 314 22.19 -24.50 -15.11
CA LEU A 314 23.28 -23.85 -15.85
C LEU A 314 24.65 -24.10 -15.22
N MET A 315 24.70 -24.59 -13.98
CA MET A 315 25.88 -25.25 -13.44
C MET A 315 25.88 -26.69 -13.96
N PRO A 316 26.68 -27.03 -14.99
CA PRO A 316 26.79 -28.42 -15.37
C PRO A 316 27.36 -29.15 -14.15
N THR A 317 26.65 -30.15 -13.65
CA THR A 317 27.32 -31.28 -13.00
C THR A 317 28.37 -31.72 -14.01
N SER A 318 29.65 -31.50 -13.71
CA SER A 318 30.75 -31.68 -14.64
C SER A 318 30.97 -33.16 -14.91
N THR A 319 30.06 -33.75 -15.68
CA THR A 319 30.14 -35.05 -16.34
C THR A 319 28.98 -35.07 -17.31
N GLU A 320 29.31 -35.23 -18.60
CA GLU A 320 28.39 -35.54 -19.70
C GLU A 320 27.60 -34.36 -20.31
N CYS A 321 28.15 -33.79 -21.38
CA CYS A 321 27.34 -33.55 -22.58
C CYS A 321 28.25 -33.43 -23.82
N GLN A 322 28.41 -34.55 -24.52
CA GLN A 322 28.74 -34.58 -25.93
C GLN A 322 27.48 -34.27 -26.75
N SER A 323 27.69 -33.43 -27.76
CA SER A 323 27.02 -33.42 -29.07
C SER A 323 25.52 -33.09 -29.20
N SER A 324 25.29 -32.20 -30.17
CA SER A 324 24.22 -32.20 -31.18
C SER A 324 22.94 -31.36 -30.98
N LEU A 325 22.93 -30.24 -31.70
CA LEU A 325 21.92 -29.80 -32.70
C LEU A 325 20.43 -29.66 -32.31
N MET A 326 19.95 -28.43 -32.41
CA MET A 326 18.55 -27.99 -32.68
C MET A 326 18.48 -27.51 -34.15
N PRO A 327 17.33 -27.46 -34.88
CA PRO A 327 16.27 -26.45 -34.61
C PRO A 327 14.81 -26.67 -35.12
N SER A 328 13.95 -25.75 -34.65
CA SER A 328 12.86 -24.96 -35.31
C SER A 328 11.36 -25.41 -35.41
N ASP A 329 10.50 -24.41 -35.09
CA ASP A 329 9.26 -23.95 -35.80
C ASP A 329 7.82 -24.10 -35.21
N ASN A 330 7.11 -22.96 -35.25
CA ASN A 330 5.67 -22.67 -35.56
C ASN A 330 4.60 -22.28 -34.49
N LEU A 331 4.00 -21.08 -34.74
CA LEU A 331 2.72 -20.48 -34.28
C LEU A 331 1.47 -21.17 -34.96
N PRO A 332 0.16 -20.76 -34.90
CA PRO A 332 -0.57 -19.59 -34.32
C PRO A 332 -2.02 -19.83 -33.74
N GLY A 333 -2.70 -18.78 -33.23
CA GLY A 333 -4.10 -18.41 -33.62
C GLY A 333 -5.35 -18.82 -32.78
N PRO A 334 -6.54 -18.19 -32.98
CA PRO A 334 -7.35 -17.54 -31.91
C PRO A 334 -8.87 -17.89 -31.82
N ALA A 335 -9.58 -17.16 -30.92
CA ALA A 335 -11.01 -16.73 -30.91
C ALA A 335 -12.02 -17.45 -29.96
N HIS A 336 -12.81 -16.66 -29.21
CA HIS A 336 -14.30 -16.67 -29.20
C HIS A 336 -14.91 -15.63 -28.22
N ASP A 337 -16.20 -15.34 -28.45
CA ASP A 337 -16.98 -14.12 -28.25
C ASP A 337 -18.08 -14.21 -27.14
N LEU A 338 -18.54 -13.02 -26.68
CA LEU A 338 -19.88 -12.67 -26.10
C LEU A 338 -20.23 -13.26 -24.69
N VAL A 339 -20.92 -12.58 -23.76
CA VAL A 339 -22.26 -11.93 -23.79
C VAL A 339 -22.38 -11.02 -22.55
N GLY A 340 -23.07 -9.87 -22.67
CA GLY A 340 -23.35 -8.96 -21.55
C GLY A 340 -24.63 -9.29 -20.75
N VAL A 341 -24.71 -8.78 -19.52
CA VAL A 341 -25.98 -8.54 -18.81
C VAL A 341 -25.87 -7.25 -18.00
N ASN A 342 -26.85 -6.38 -18.22
CA ASN A 342 -27.14 -5.17 -17.46
C ASN A 342 -28.22 -5.51 -16.41
N THR A 343 -28.09 -5.05 -15.17
CA THR A 343 -29.24 -4.66 -14.33
C THR A 343 -28.84 -3.70 -13.22
N ASP A 344 -29.63 -2.64 -13.13
CA ASP A 344 -29.58 -1.52 -12.21
C ASP A 344 -29.82 -1.83 -10.71
N HIS A 345 -29.47 -0.84 -9.88
CA HIS A 345 -30.13 -0.38 -8.65
C HIS A 345 -29.70 -0.90 -7.24
N ILE A 346 -29.33 0.09 -6.40
CA ILE A 346 -29.67 0.31 -4.97
C ILE A 346 -28.63 -0.01 -3.86
N THR A 347 -27.95 1.08 -3.48
CA THR A 347 -27.64 1.66 -2.14
C THR A 347 -26.97 0.85 -1.00
N GLY A 348 -25.75 1.29 -0.67
CA GLY A 348 -25.42 2.01 0.58
C GLY A 348 -25.31 1.20 1.87
N ILE A 349 -24.09 1.06 2.40
CA ILE A 349 -23.82 0.47 3.74
C ILE A 349 -22.64 1.20 4.41
N VAL A 350 -22.82 1.60 5.67
CA VAL A 350 -21.79 2.15 6.58
C VAL A 350 -21.51 1.14 7.67
N ILE A 351 -20.26 0.75 7.91
CA ILE A 351 -19.87 0.10 9.17
C ILE A 351 -18.49 0.62 9.64
N LYS A 352 -18.40 0.82 10.95
CA LYS A 352 -17.24 1.28 11.71
C LYS A 352 -16.56 0.07 12.35
N ALA A 353 -15.26 -0.13 12.17
CA ALA A 353 -14.52 -1.15 12.91
C ALA A 353 -13.16 -0.65 13.40
N LYS A 354 -12.84 -1.06 14.64
CA LYS A 354 -11.62 -0.81 15.40
C LYS A 354 -10.56 -1.86 15.07
N ASP A 355 -9.30 -1.42 15.19
CA ASP A 355 -8.10 -2.18 15.50
C ASP A 355 -7.87 -3.47 14.68
N GLU A 356 -7.08 -3.42 13.58
CA GLU A 356 -6.28 -4.53 12.98
C GLU A 356 -5.55 -4.14 11.65
N LEU A 357 -4.39 -4.78 11.37
CA LEU A 357 -3.39 -4.49 10.32
C LEU A 357 -3.72 -5.09 8.93
N LEU A 358 -2.98 -4.72 7.88
CA LEU A 358 -3.08 -5.15 6.48
C LEU A 358 -1.74 -5.75 5.96
N LEU A 359 -1.80 -6.59 4.91
CA LEU A 359 -0.67 -7.24 4.21
C LEU A 359 -1.11 -7.43 2.75
N MET A 360 -0.29 -7.10 1.73
CA MET A 360 -0.68 -7.10 0.29
C MET A 360 0.36 -7.81 -0.58
N ALA A 361 0.22 -9.09 -0.86
CA ALA A 361 0.86 -9.64 -2.06
C ALA A 361 0.17 -9.04 -3.27
N THR A 362 0.94 -8.67 -4.30
CA THR A 362 0.36 -8.46 -5.63
C THR A 362 0.16 -9.82 -6.29
N VAL A 363 -1.03 -10.04 -6.84
CA VAL A 363 -1.21 -10.92 -7.99
C VAL A 363 -0.83 -10.09 -9.20
N GLY A 364 0.14 -10.52 -10.00
CA GLY A 364 0.39 -9.90 -11.29
C GLY A 364 -0.85 -10.02 -12.15
N TYR A 365 -1.48 -8.89 -12.47
CA TYR A 365 -2.34 -8.78 -13.63
C TYR A 365 -1.55 -8.02 -14.70
N PRO A 366 -1.47 -8.52 -15.94
CA PRO A 366 -0.98 -7.71 -17.04
C PRO A 366 -1.92 -6.52 -17.21
N LEU A 367 -1.34 -5.32 -17.26
CA LEU A 367 -2.02 -4.05 -17.55
C LEU A 367 -2.79 -4.10 -18.87
#